data_AF-A0A392QK99-F1
#
_entry.id   AF-A0A392QK99-F1
#
_cell.length_a   1.000
_cell.length_b   1.000
_cell.length_c   1.000
_cell.angle_alpha   90.00
_cell.angle_beta   90.00
_cell.angle_gamma   90.00
#
_symmetry.space_group_name_H-M   'P 1'
#
loop_
_entity.id
_entity.type
_entity.pdbx_description
1 polymer ?
#
loop_
_entity_poly.entity_id
_entity_poly.type
_entity_poly.pdbx_seq_one_letter_code
_entity_poly.pdbx_strand_id
1 'polypeptide(L)' 'RTIDKEGWLHTGDIGYIDNDDELFIVDRLKELIKYKGFQVAPAELEAIILSHPHISDVAVVP' A
#
# COMPACT_ATOMS: atom_id res chain seq x y z
N ARG A 1 -3.31 12.58 9.72
CA ARG A 1 -2.21 13.13 10.55
C ARG A 1 -1.32 11.95 10.91
N THR A 2 0.01 12.07 10.86
CA THR A 2 0.91 10.90 11.01
C THR A 2 0.92 10.32 12.42
N ILE A 3 0.72 11.17 13.43
CA ILE A 3 0.57 10.78 14.85
C ILE A 3 -0.80 11.26 15.34
N ASP A 4 -1.51 10.41 16.08
CA ASP A 4 -2.83 10.76 16.65
C ASP A 4 -2.76 11.50 17.99
N LYS A 5 -3.92 11.71 18.61
CA LYS A 5 -4.06 12.44 19.89
C LYS A 5 -3.54 11.65 21.08
N GLU A 6 -3.40 10.34 20.94
CA GLU A 6 -2.91 9.42 21.97
C GLU A 6 -1.40 9.16 21.82
N GLY A 7 -0.78 9.67 20.74
CA GLY A 7 0.65 9.59 20.50
C GLY A 7 1.06 8.41 19.62
N TRP A 8 0.11 7.68 19.02
CA TRP A 8 0.42 6.53 18.17
C TRP A 8 0.80 6.96 16.76
N LEU A 9 1.84 6.33 16.21
CA LEU A 9 2.25 6.48 14.82
C LEU A 9 1.37 5.59 13.93
N HIS A 10 0.69 6.19 12.95
CA HIS A 10 -0.01 5.43 11.93
C HIS A 10 0.97 4.99 10.83
N THR A 11 1.54 3.79 10.97
CA THR A 11 2.51 3.21 10.02
C THR A 11 1.91 2.93 8.65
N GLY A 12 0.60 2.65 8.61
CA GLY A 12 -0.10 2.20 7.40
C GLY A 12 0.19 0.74 7.04
N ASP A 13 0.78 -0.03 7.96
CA ASP A 13 0.93 -1.48 7.86
C ASP A 13 -0.29 -2.16 8.50
N ILE A 14 -0.79 -3.21 7.86
CA ILE A 14 -1.84 -4.09 8.39
C ILE A 14 -1.15 -5.36 8.89
N GLY A 15 -1.46 -5.75 10.11
CA GLY A 15 -0.83 -6.88 10.76
C GLY A 15 -1.65 -7.41 11.92
N TYR A 16 -1.19 -8.52 12.47
CA TYR A 16 -1.74 -9.11 13.69
C TYR A 16 -0.59 -9.63 14.57
N ILE A 17 -0.87 -9.76 15.85
CA ILE A 17 0.01 -10.43 16.81
C ILE A 17 -0.59 -11.82 17.04
N ASP A 18 0.24 -12.85 16.97
CA ASP A 18 -0.22 -14.22 17.21
C ASP A 18 -0.22 -14.60 18.70
N ASN A 19 -0.44 -15.87 19.01
CA ASN A 19 -0.50 -16.36 20.39
C ASN A 19 0.88 -16.47 21.05
N ASP A 20 1.96 -16.38 20.27
CA ASP A 20 3.35 -16.46 20.72
C ASP A 20 3.97 -15.05 20.85
N ASP A 21 3.13 -14.01 20.88
CA ASP A 21 3.48 -12.58 20.92
C ASP A 21 4.35 -12.11 19.73
N GLU A 22 4.29 -12.82 18.60
CA GLU A 22 5.00 -12.47 17.38
C GLU A 22 4.15 -11.54 16.49
N LEU A 23 4.77 -10.47 15.99
CA LEU A 23 4.11 -9.50 15.11
C LEU A 23 4.26 -9.89 13.63
N PHE A 24 3.12 -10.07 12.95
CA PHE A 24 3.05 -10.33 11.52
C PHE A 24 2.51 -9.12 10.77
N ILE A 25 3.25 -8.64 9.77
CA ILE A 25 2.78 -7.64 8.80
C ILE A 25 2.30 -8.40 7.56
N VAL A 26 1.01 -8.30 7.26
CA VAL A 26 0.37 -9.06 6.18
C VAL A 26 -0.02 -8.22 4.98
N ASP A 27 -0.20 -6.91 5.16
CA ASP A 27 -0.62 -6.02 4.09
C ASP A 27 -0.26 -4.56 4.43
N ARG A 28 -0.55 -3.62 3.52
CA ARG A 28 -0.49 -2.19 3.77
C ARG A 28 -1.84 -1.55 3.54
N LEU A 29 -2.24 -0.71 4.49
CA LEU A 29 -3.46 0.11 4.42
C LEU A 29 -3.48 1.05 3.20
N LYS A 30 -2.32 1.35 2.63
CA LYS A 30 -2.18 2.00 1.32
C LYS A 30 -1.30 1.12 0.45
N GLU A 31 -1.87 0.58 -0.63
CA GLU A 31 -1.12 -0.17 -1.64
C GLU A 31 -0.09 0.77 -2.27
N LEU A 32 1.20 0.53 -1.98
CA LEU A 32 2.32 1.25 -2.54
C LEU A 32 3.37 0.23 -2.99
N ILE A 33 3.71 0.24 -4.27
CA ILE A 33 4.82 -0.55 -4.83
C ILE A 33 6.13 0.24 -4.70
N LYS A 34 7.24 -0.47 -4.45
CA LYS A 34 8.57 0.14 -4.39
C LYS A 34 9.28 -0.01 -5.74
N TYR A 35 9.57 1.10 -6.40
CA TYR A 35 10.35 1.11 -7.63
C TYR A 35 11.58 2.03 -7.48
N LYS A 36 12.78 1.47 -7.59
CA LYS A 36 14.07 2.19 -7.46
C LYS A 36 14.16 3.07 -6.18
N GLY A 37 13.58 2.60 -5.08
CA GLY A 37 13.55 3.32 -3.80
C GLY A 37 12.44 4.37 -3.67
N PHE A 38 11.65 4.59 -4.72
CA PHE A 38 10.46 5.44 -4.68
C PHE A 38 9.21 4.61 -4.33
N GLN A 39 8.32 5.22 -3.57
CA GLN A 39 6.97 4.67 -3.31
C GLN A 39 6.04 5.15 -4.41
N VAL A 40 5.38 4.23 -5.09
CA VAL A 40 4.44 4.51 -6.18
C VAL A 40 3.11 3.85 -5.86
N ALA A 41 2.01 4.57 -6.00
CA ALA A 41 0.67 4.00 -5.83
C ALA A 41 0.27 3.24 -7.11
N PRO A 42 -0.08 1.95 -7.03
CA PRO A 42 -0.61 1.18 -8.17
C PRO A 42 -1.74 1.90 -8.89
N ALA A 43 -2.69 2.47 -8.14
CA ALA A 43 -3.83 3.21 -8.69
C ALA A 43 -3.43 4.38 -9.61
N GLU A 44 -2.29 5.05 -9.35
CA GLU A 44 -1.80 6.13 -10.22
C GLU A 44 -1.30 5.57 -11.56
N LEU A 45 -0.54 4.47 -11.52
CA LEU A 45 -0.07 3.76 -12.71
C LEU A 45 -1.24 3.18 -13.51
N GLU A 46 -2.20 2.57 -12.85
CA GLU A 46 -3.42 2.02 -13.46
C GLU A 46 -4.20 3.10 -14.20
N ALA A 47 -4.42 4.28 -13.58
CA ALA A 47 -5.11 5.39 -14.21
C ALA A 47 -4.38 5.90 -15.47
N ILE A 48 -3.04 5.94 -15.45
CA ILE A 48 -2.23 6.31 -16.61
C ILE A 48 -2.39 5.26 -17.72
N ILE A 49 -2.31 3.97 -17.39
CA ILE A 49 -2.40 2.88 -18.37
C ILE A 49 -3.81 2.82 -19.00
N LEU A 50 -4.86 2.99 -18.19
CA LEU A 50 -6.25 3.06 -18.64
C LEU A 50 -6.54 4.21 -19.60
N SER A 51 -5.72 5.26 -19.62
CA SER A 51 -5.87 6.35 -20.59
C SER A 51 -5.60 5.91 -22.04
N HIS A 52 -4.98 4.75 -22.26
CA HIS A 52 -4.67 4.25 -23.59
C HIS A 52 -5.91 3.63 -24.27
N PRO A 53 -6.28 4.06 -25.50
CA PRO A 53 -7.55 3.70 -26.14
C PRO A 53 -7.74 2.22 -26.48
N HIS A 54 -6.66 1.43 -26.40
CA HIS A 54 -6.67 -0.01 -26.68
C HIS A 54 -6.66 -0.89 -25.41
N ILE A 55 -6.74 -0.31 -24.22
CA ILE A 55 -6.72 -1.04 -22.95
C ILE A 55 -8.12 -1.02 -22.35
N SER A 56 -8.66 -2.21 -22.06
CA SER A 56 -10.00 -2.36 -21.48
C SER A 56 -9.99 -2.33 -19.96
N ASP A 57 -8.92 -2.82 -19.32
CA ASP A 57 -8.78 -2.87 -17.86
C ASP A 57 -7.30 -3.06 -17.49
N VAL A 58 -6.92 -2.75 -16.25
CA VAL A 58 -5.56 -2.92 -15.74
C VAL A 58 -5.56 -3.13 -14.22
N ALA A 59 -4.62 -3.96 -13.76
CA ALA A 59 -4.27 -4.08 -12.35
C ALA A 59 -2.74 -4.09 -12.21
N VAL A 60 -2.21 -3.36 -11.25
CA VAL A 60 -0.78 -3.26 -10.97
C VAL A 60 -0.47 -3.98 -9.66
N VAL A 61 0.36 -5.02 -9.74
CA VAL A 61 0.80 -5.84 -8.59
C VAL A 61 2.32 -5.72 -8.37
N PRO A 62 2.83 -5.97 -7.14
CA PRO A 62 4.27 -5.90 -6.83
C PRO A 62 5.17 -6.87 -7.61
#